data_AF-A0A2C9KQ19-F1
#
_entry.id   AF-A0A2C9KQ19-F1
#
_cell.length_a   1.000
_cell.length_b   1.000
_cell.length_c   1.000
_cell.angle_alpha   90.00
_cell.angle_beta   90.00
_cell.angle_gamma   90.00
#
_symmetry.space_group_name_H-M   'P 1'
#
loop_
_entity.id
_entity.type
_entity.pdbx_description
1 polymer ?
#
loop_
_entity_poly.entity_id
_entity_poly.type
_entity_poly.pdbx_seq_one_letter_code
_entity_poly.pdbx_strand_id
1 'polypeptide(L)'
;EAGCRQQCWHLSSVDLELGVALVLSQDTNEPNSLVLKSQSLSSLCGQTCELIGTNINGNPYSLGTKQSPVHILVPHGSISVECPRPSDYKSLCDWFTSESPESLIEGIVWHCGNGALYKLHRHHLNLKWPLPETHLCHKKVLVQVKLPETVADSAAGSGKQKVQSLLSRLSQSQSQVLNSLKDLHLMFKDDPTAAVDT
;
A
#
# COMPACT_ATOMS: atom_id res chain seq x y z
N GLU A 1 -14.73 -20.72 13.89
CA GLU A 1 -15.63 -19.67 13.38
C GLU A 1 -15.13 -19.14 12.04
N ALA A 2 -15.89 -19.35 10.96
CA ALA A 2 -15.48 -19.01 9.59
C ALA A 2 -16.30 -17.85 8.99
N GLY A 3 -16.90 -17.01 9.83
CA GLY A 3 -17.93 -16.04 9.40
C GLY A 3 -17.59 -14.55 9.51
N CYS A 4 -16.48 -14.14 10.12
CA CYS A 4 -16.27 -12.73 10.48
C CYS A 4 -15.03 -12.06 9.84
N ARG A 5 -14.34 -12.71 8.88
CA ARG A 5 -13.11 -12.15 8.30
C ARG A 5 -13.31 -11.21 7.11
N GLN A 6 -14.52 -11.08 6.57
CA GLN A 6 -14.79 -10.24 5.39
C GLN A 6 -14.57 -8.72 5.63
N GLN A 7 -14.32 -8.31 6.88
CA GLN A 7 -14.15 -6.90 7.27
C GLN A 7 -12.76 -6.58 7.85
N CYS A 8 -11.87 -7.57 8.01
CA CYS A 8 -10.54 -7.37 8.59
C CYS A 8 -9.48 -7.18 7.51
N TRP A 9 -9.69 -6.22 6.59
CA TRP A 9 -8.75 -5.94 5.49
C TRP A 9 -7.35 -5.51 5.94
N HIS A 10 -7.19 -5.08 7.20
CA HIS A 10 -5.87 -4.86 7.77
C HIS A 10 -5.09 -6.17 7.96
N LEU A 11 -5.78 -7.30 8.22
CA LEU A 11 -5.14 -8.60 8.43
C LEU A 11 -4.56 -9.23 7.16
N SER A 12 -4.95 -8.78 5.96
CA SER A 12 -4.33 -9.24 4.71
C SER A 12 -2.97 -8.58 4.44
N SER A 13 -2.71 -7.43 5.09
CA SER A 13 -1.44 -6.71 4.99
C SER A 13 -0.41 -7.12 6.05
N VAL A 14 -0.76 -8.03 6.96
CA VAL A 14 0.10 -8.47 8.07
C VAL A 14 0.15 -9.99 8.19
N ASP A 15 1.28 -10.50 8.62
CA ASP A 15 1.45 -11.87 9.09
C ASP A 15 1.76 -11.81 10.58
N LEU A 16 0.77 -12.16 11.40
CA LEU A 16 0.87 -12.11 12.86
C LEU A 16 1.76 -13.23 13.43
N GLU A 17 1.88 -14.36 12.72
CA GLU A 17 2.74 -15.47 13.15
C GLU A 17 4.21 -15.12 12.94
N LEU A 18 4.52 -14.52 11.79
CA LEU A 18 5.85 -14.02 11.46
C LEU A 18 6.18 -12.67 12.13
N GLY A 19 5.17 -11.97 12.65
CA GLY A 19 5.34 -10.65 13.25
C GLY A 19 5.78 -9.58 12.24
N VAL A 20 5.32 -9.68 10.99
CA VAL A 20 5.68 -8.75 9.89
C VAL A 20 4.45 -8.13 9.23
N ALA A 21 4.62 -6.95 8.64
CA ALA A 21 3.65 -6.27 7.81
C ALA A 21 4.22 -5.95 6.43
N LEU A 22 3.34 -5.91 5.43
CA LEU A 22 3.65 -5.40 4.11
C LEU A 22 3.48 -3.87 4.10
N VAL A 23 4.58 -3.17 3.84
CA VAL A 23 4.68 -1.71 3.94
C VAL A 23 5.14 -1.11 2.62
N LEU A 24 4.52 0.01 2.23
CA LEU A 24 4.98 0.86 1.14
C LEU A 24 5.56 2.15 1.71
N SER A 25 6.78 2.50 1.32
CA SER A 25 7.45 3.76 1.69
C SER A 25 8.18 4.37 0.50
N GLN A 26 8.62 5.62 0.61
CA GLN A 26 9.55 6.23 -0.34
C GLN A 26 10.93 5.55 -0.24
N ASP A 27 11.64 5.43 -1.36
CA ASP A 27 13.04 5.00 -1.35
C ASP A 27 13.93 6.12 -0.82
N THR A 28 14.84 5.78 0.09
CA THR A 28 15.79 6.73 0.67
C THR A 28 16.92 7.10 -0.30
N ASN A 29 17.20 6.24 -1.28
CA ASN A 29 18.26 6.45 -2.27
C ASN A 29 17.73 7.12 -3.55
N GLU A 30 16.46 6.88 -3.87
CA GLU A 30 15.81 7.39 -5.07
C GLU A 30 14.46 8.06 -4.71
N PRO A 31 14.43 9.38 -4.46
CA PRO A 31 13.22 10.07 -3.98
C PRO A 31 11.98 9.93 -4.89
N ASN A 32 12.18 9.57 -6.16
CA ASN A 32 11.10 9.38 -7.14
C ASN A 32 10.60 7.93 -7.25
N SER A 33 11.12 7.01 -6.43
CA SER A 33 10.66 5.62 -6.37
C SER A 33 10.10 5.27 -4.99
N LEU A 34 9.31 4.20 -4.98
CA LEU A 34 8.72 3.60 -3.80
C LEU A 34 9.35 2.25 -3.55
N VAL A 35 9.33 1.81 -2.30
CA VAL A 35 9.79 0.50 -1.88
C VAL A 35 8.63 -0.24 -1.21
N LEU A 36 8.29 -1.39 -1.75
CA LEU A 36 7.37 -2.34 -1.13
C LEU A 36 8.19 -3.36 -0.34
N LYS A 37 8.08 -3.34 0.99
CA LYS A 37 8.94 -4.14 1.88
C LYS A 37 8.15 -4.85 2.95
N SER A 38 8.74 -5.90 3.52
CA SER A 38 8.32 -6.42 4.81
C SER A 38 8.95 -5.60 5.93
N GLN A 39 8.18 -5.33 6.99
CA GLN A 39 8.66 -4.62 8.16
C GLN A 39 8.13 -5.29 9.43
N SER A 40 8.96 -5.41 10.48
CA SER A 40 8.52 -6.01 11.75
C SER A 40 7.41 -5.16 12.38
N LEU A 41 6.36 -5.83 12.87
CA LEU A 41 5.26 -5.18 13.61
C LEU A 41 5.78 -4.39 14.82
N SER A 42 6.84 -4.88 15.47
CA SER A 42 7.48 -4.18 16.60
C SER A 42 8.00 -2.79 16.21
N SER A 43 8.57 -2.66 15.02
CA SER A 43 9.10 -1.38 14.52
C SER A 43 8.02 -0.39 14.11
N LEU A 44 6.80 -0.87 13.85
CA LEU A 44 5.62 -0.05 13.56
C LEU A 44 4.87 0.37 14.83
N CYS A 45 5.25 -0.16 15.99
CA CYS A 45 4.60 0.19 17.25
C CYS A 45 4.74 1.70 17.54
N GLY A 46 3.64 2.34 17.90
CA GLY A 46 3.58 3.79 18.13
C GLY A 46 3.51 4.64 16.86
N GLN A 47 3.66 4.05 15.67
CA GLN A 47 3.43 4.74 14.41
C GLN A 47 1.96 4.61 13.99
N THR A 48 1.47 5.62 13.28
CA THR A 48 0.18 5.54 12.60
C THR A 48 0.42 5.14 11.15
N CYS A 49 -0.40 4.23 10.62
CA CYS A 49 -0.34 3.82 9.21
C CYS A 49 -1.69 4.06 8.53
N GLU A 50 -1.65 4.40 7.25
CA GLU A 50 -2.81 4.34 6.36
C GLU A 50 -2.85 2.98 5.66
N LEU A 51 -4.02 2.33 5.69
CA LEU A 51 -4.26 1.15 4.88
C LEU A 51 -4.67 1.61 3.47
N ILE A 52 -4.06 1.06 2.44
CA ILE A 52 -4.46 1.27 1.03
C ILE A 52 -4.74 -0.08 0.39
N GLY A 53 -5.62 -0.12 -0.62
CA GLY A 53 -5.90 -1.36 -1.34
C GLY A 53 -7.33 -1.52 -1.83
N THR A 54 -7.65 -2.76 -2.22
CA THR A 54 -8.98 -3.12 -2.72
C THR A 54 -10.07 -2.75 -1.72
N ASN A 55 -11.10 -2.04 -2.18
CA ASN A 55 -12.23 -1.53 -1.37
C ASN A 55 -11.85 -0.50 -0.29
N ILE A 56 -10.61 0.01 -0.27
CA ILE A 56 -10.19 1.10 0.63
C ILE A 56 -10.15 2.42 -0.13
N ASN A 57 -10.85 3.44 0.36
CA ASN A 57 -10.80 4.82 -0.16
C ASN A 57 -10.95 4.92 -1.69
N GLY A 58 -11.81 4.08 -2.29
CA GLY A 58 -12.03 4.05 -3.74
C GLY A 58 -10.95 3.33 -4.56
N ASN A 59 -9.91 2.78 -3.92
CA ASN A 59 -8.78 2.08 -4.56
C ASN A 59 -8.15 2.87 -5.73
N PRO A 60 -7.66 4.10 -5.50
CA PRO A 60 -7.17 4.99 -6.57
C PRO A 60 -5.92 4.46 -7.29
N TYR A 61 -5.23 3.49 -6.69
CA TYR A 61 -4.00 2.89 -7.24
C TYR A 61 -4.24 1.54 -7.93
N SER A 62 -5.47 1.03 -7.97
CA SER A 62 -5.80 -0.25 -8.60
C SER A 62 -4.96 -1.44 -8.13
N LEU A 63 -4.61 -1.51 -6.84
CA LEU A 63 -3.63 -2.49 -6.32
C LEU A 63 -4.09 -3.95 -6.40
N GLY A 64 -5.39 -4.18 -6.50
CA GLY A 64 -6.00 -5.51 -6.59
C GLY A 64 -7.46 -5.44 -7.04
N THR A 65 -8.09 -6.60 -7.08
CA THR A 65 -9.50 -6.76 -7.50
C THR A 65 -10.33 -7.35 -6.37
N LYS A 66 -11.65 -7.44 -6.55
CA LYS A 66 -12.52 -8.13 -5.57
C LYS A 66 -12.19 -9.62 -5.47
N GLN A 67 -11.70 -10.23 -6.56
CA GLN A 67 -11.32 -11.64 -6.65
C GLN A 67 -9.95 -11.89 -6.04
N SER A 68 -9.01 -10.95 -6.21
CA SER A 68 -7.66 -11.00 -5.66
C SER A 68 -7.37 -9.70 -4.92
N PRO A 69 -7.86 -9.56 -3.67
CA PRO A 69 -7.71 -8.33 -2.90
C PRO A 69 -6.27 -8.14 -2.43
N VAL A 70 -5.79 -6.90 -2.50
CA VAL A 70 -4.44 -6.52 -2.08
C VAL A 70 -4.55 -5.34 -1.15
N HIS A 71 -3.85 -5.41 -0.02
CA HIS A 71 -3.81 -4.35 0.99
C HIS A 71 -2.39 -4.15 1.48
N ILE A 72 -2.03 -2.89 1.71
CA ILE A 72 -0.67 -2.47 2.07
C ILE A 72 -0.77 -1.36 3.12
N LEU A 73 0.15 -1.36 4.08
CA LEU A 73 0.28 -0.27 5.05
C LEU A 73 1.24 0.81 4.53
N VAL A 74 0.87 2.07 4.72
CA VAL A 74 1.71 3.23 4.46
C VAL A 74 1.91 3.98 5.79
N PRO A 75 3.09 3.89 6.43
CA PRO A 75 3.39 4.69 7.61
C PRO A 75 3.27 6.19 7.30
N HIS A 76 2.62 6.96 8.17
CA HIS A 76 2.52 8.41 7.94
C HIS A 76 3.92 9.04 7.97
N GLY A 77 4.17 9.95 7.02
CA GLY A 77 5.48 10.58 6.84
C GLY A 77 6.50 9.74 6.07
N SER A 78 6.20 8.48 5.71
CA SER A 78 7.13 7.67 4.90
C SER A 78 7.12 8.00 3.41
N ILE A 79 6.18 8.82 2.96
CA ILE A 79 6.10 9.35 1.59
C ILE A 79 5.85 10.84 1.74
N SER A 80 6.83 11.65 1.34
CA SER A 80 6.71 13.11 1.40
C SER A 80 6.04 13.64 0.14
N VAL A 81 5.24 14.68 0.32
CA VAL A 81 4.61 15.45 -0.76
C VAL A 81 5.05 16.90 -0.62
N GLU A 82 5.46 17.51 -1.71
CA GLU A 82 5.68 18.95 -1.73
C GLU A 82 4.32 19.65 -1.82
N CYS A 83 3.86 20.17 -0.68
CA CYS A 83 2.63 20.95 -0.59
C CYS A 83 2.92 22.37 -0.11
N PRO A 84 2.16 23.38 -0.57
CA PRO A 84 2.30 24.74 -0.09
C PRO A 84 1.90 24.78 1.38
N ARG A 85 2.47 25.75 2.12
CA ARG A 85 2.01 26.03 3.48
C ARG A 85 0.55 26.46 3.41
N PRO A 86 -0.38 25.73 4.05
CA PRO A 86 -1.80 26.05 3.94
C PRO A 86 -2.09 27.32 4.74
N SER A 87 -2.35 28.44 4.06
CA SER A 87 -2.75 29.69 4.72
C SER A 87 -4.28 29.86 4.79
N ASP A 88 -5.00 29.38 3.78
CA ASP A 88 -6.46 29.55 3.67
C ASP A 88 -7.09 28.49 2.72
N TYR A 89 -8.43 28.38 2.77
CA TYR A 89 -9.21 27.42 1.98
C TYR A 89 -8.95 27.55 0.46
N LYS A 90 -8.86 28.78 -0.06
CA LYS A 90 -8.71 29.01 -1.49
C LYS A 90 -7.34 28.52 -1.96
N SER A 91 -6.29 28.84 -1.22
CA SER A 91 -4.92 28.40 -1.51
C SER A 91 -4.80 26.86 -1.57
N LEU A 92 -5.52 26.16 -0.70
CA LEU A 92 -5.61 24.70 -0.73
C LEU A 92 -6.33 24.19 -1.98
N CYS A 93 -7.49 24.76 -2.31
CA CYS A 93 -8.21 24.40 -3.54
C CYS A 93 -7.35 24.62 -4.77
N ASP A 94 -6.76 25.81 -4.90
CA ASP A 94 -5.89 26.19 -6.02
C ASP A 94 -4.75 25.18 -6.19
N TRP A 95 -4.11 24.77 -5.08
CA TRP A 95 -3.05 23.76 -5.12
C TRP A 95 -3.56 22.41 -5.61
N PHE A 96 -4.64 21.87 -5.03
CA PHE A 96 -5.21 20.57 -5.44
C PHE A 96 -5.71 20.56 -6.89
N THR A 97 -5.97 21.73 -7.48
CA THR A 97 -6.37 21.88 -8.89
C THR A 97 -5.24 22.37 -9.79
N SER A 98 -4.03 22.53 -9.28
CA SER A 98 -2.88 22.98 -10.08
C SER A 98 -2.35 21.87 -10.98
N GLU A 99 -1.60 22.26 -12.01
CA GLU A 99 -0.91 21.36 -12.94
C GLU A 99 0.31 20.66 -12.32
N SER A 100 0.62 20.91 -11.03
CA SER A 100 1.74 20.25 -10.35
C SER A 100 1.45 18.76 -10.17
N PRO A 101 2.38 17.85 -10.49
CA PRO A 101 2.20 16.42 -10.20
C PRO A 101 1.90 16.17 -8.71
N GLU A 102 2.51 16.93 -7.80
CA GLU A 102 2.30 16.79 -6.36
C GLU A 102 0.85 17.08 -5.92
N SER A 103 0.07 17.80 -6.74
CA SER A 103 -1.35 18.06 -6.48
C SER A 103 -2.26 16.88 -6.79
N LEU A 104 -1.78 15.92 -7.59
CA LEU A 104 -2.53 14.76 -8.05
C LEU A 104 -2.55 13.67 -6.96
N ILE A 105 -3.09 14.02 -5.80
CA ILE A 105 -3.23 13.13 -4.65
C ILE A 105 -4.63 13.23 -4.05
N GLU A 106 -5.08 12.19 -3.35
CA GLU A 106 -6.40 12.14 -2.72
C GLU A 106 -6.52 13.04 -1.48
N GLY A 107 -5.39 13.34 -0.84
CA GLY A 107 -5.33 14.17 0.35
C GLY A 107 -3.94 14.27 0.95
N ILE A 108 -3.82 15.14 1.95
CA ILE A 108 -2.60 15.43 2.68
C ILE A 108 -2.81 15.11 4.15
N VAL A 109 -1.75 14.62 4.81
CA VAL A 109 -1.67 14.56 6.26
C VAL A 109 -0.49 15.42 6.73
N TRP A 110 -0.75 16.45 7.51
CA TRP A 110 0.30 17.22 8.18
C TRP A 110 0.64 16.58 9.51
N HIS A 111 1.91 16.18 9.67
CA HIS A 111 2.47 15.67 10.92
C HIS A 111 3.17 16.81 11.67
N CYS A 112 2.58 17.26 12.76
CA CYS A 112 3.13 18.36 13.55
C CYS A 112 4.17 17.88 14.57
N GLY A 113 5.13 18.73 14.93
CA GLY A 113 6.19 18.38 15.89
C GLY A 113 5.71 18.05 17.31
N ASN A 114 4.47 18.41 17.65
CA ASN A 114 3.81 18.05 18.90
C ASN A 114 3.01 16.73 18.83
N GLY A 115 3.11 15.99 17.73
CA GLY A 115 2.37 14.74 17.49
C GLY A 115 0.94 14.91 16.98
N ALA A 116 0.47 16.15 16.76
CA ALA A 116 -0.83 16.36 16.15
C ALA A 116 -0.82 15.95 14.66
N LEU A 117 -1.95 15.41 14.20
CA LEU A 117 -2.18 15.01 12.81
C LEU A 117 -3.39 15.76 12.25
N TYR A 118 -3.21 16.46 11.13
CA TYR A 118 -4.30 17.09 10.40
C TYR A 118 -4.46 16.44 9.03
N LYS A 119 -5.64 15.88 8.75
CA LYS A 119 -5.92 15.17 7.50
C LYS A 119 -6.92 15.96 6.66
N LEU A 120 -6.58 16.17 5.40
CA LEU A 120 -7.43 16.84 4.42
C LEU A 120 -7.55 15.98 3.17
N HIS A 121 -8.77 15.64 2.77
CA HIS A 121 -9.06 14.98 1.50
C HIS A 121 -9.65 15.96 0.49
N ARG A 122 -9.51 15.65 -0.80
CA ARG A 122 -10.10 16.43 -1.91
C ARG A 122 -11.60 16.68 -1.72
N HIS A 123 -12.36 15.69 -1.27
CA HIS A 123 -13.81 15.83 -1.09
C HIS A 123 -14.19 16.80 0.04
N HIS A 124 -13.31 17.06 1.02
CA HIS A 124 -13.54 18.10 2.03
C HIS A 124 -13.53 19.52 1.40
N LEU A 125 -12.95 19.67 0.20
CA LEU A 125 -12.90 20.91 -0.58
C LEU A 125 -13.93 20.92 -1.72
N ASN A 126 -14.88 19.99 -1.73
CA ASN A 126 -15.82 19.76 -2.85
C ASN A 126 -15.14 19.47 -4.19
N LEU A 127 -13.92 18.92 -4.18
CA LEU A 127 -13.20 18.50 -5.37
C LEU A 127 -13.48 17.04 -5.71
N LYS A 128 -13.25 16.67 -6.98
CA LYS A 128 -13.41 15.29 -7.46
C LYS A 128 -12.59 14.31 -6.60
N TRP A 129 -13.25 13.21 -6.22
CA TRP A 129 -12.69 12.13 -5.42
C TRP A 129 -13.46 10.82 -5.72
N PRO A 130 -12.78 9.66 -5.85
CA PRO A 130 -11.33 9.52 -5.97
C PRO A 130 -10.80 10.10 -7.30
N LEU A 131 -9.52 10.45 -7.37
CA LEU A 131 -8.89 10.76 -8.65
C LEU A 131 -8.69 9.49 -9.48
N PRO A 132 -8.94 9.53 -10.80
CA PRO A 132 -8.66 8.40 -11.68
C PRO A 132 -7.17 8.07 -11.76
N GLU A 133 -6.31 9.09 -11.73
CA GLU A 133 -4.86 8.95 -11.79
C GLU A 133 -4.19 9.88 -10.79
N THR A 134 -3.49 9.30 -9.82
CA THR A 134 -2.69 10.04 -8.84
C THR A 134 -1.22 10.05 -9.24
N HIS A 135 -0.44 10.96 -8.67
CA HIS A 135 1.01 11.02 -8.85
C HIS A 135 1.70 9.72 -8.42
N LEU A 136 1.29 9.17 -7.27
CA LEU A 136 1.86 7.94 -6.73
C LEU A 136 1.61 6.73 -7.64
N CYS A 137 0.53 6.72 -8.42
CA CYS A 137 0.30 5.69 -9.42
C CYS A 137 1.48 5.54 -10.38
N HIS A 138 2.15 6.62 -10.75
CA HIS A 138 3.21 6.60 -11.76
C HIS A 138 4.62 6.41 -11.18
N LYS A 139 4.76 6.33 -9.86
CA LYS A 139 6.07 6.07 -9.24
C LYS A 139 6.45 4.60 -9.44
N LYS A 140 7.73 4.37 -9.72
CA LYS A 140 8.34 3.04 -9.77
C LYS A 140 8.28 2.40 -8.39
N VAL A 141 8.17 1.07 -8.35
CA VAL A 141 8.13 0.31 -7.09
C VAL A 141 9.22 -0.75 -7.09
N LEU A 142 10.13 -0.69 -6.13
CA LEU A 142 11.11 -1.73 -5.85
C LEU A 142 10.55 -2.70 -4.81
N VAL A 143 10.55 -4.00 -5.13
CA VAL A 143 10.08 -5.05 -4.22
C VAL A 143 11.23 -5.55 -3.35
N GLN A 144 11.12 -5.36 -2.03
CA GLN A 144 12.09 -5.77 -1.01
C GLN A 144 11.41 -6.54 0.13
N VAL A 145 10.69 -7.61 -0.18
CA VAL A 145 9.97 -8.41 0.81
C VAL A 145 10.86 -9.57 1.25
N LYS A 146 11.40 -9.48 2.47
CA LYS A 146 12.21 -10.53 3.11
C LYS A 146 11.43 -11.14 4.28
N LEU A 147 11.21 -12.45 4.25
CA LEU A 147 10.58 -13.17 5.36
C LEU A 147 11.64 -13.63 6.37
N PRO A 148 11.33 -13.67 7.68
CA PRO A 148 12.22 -14.28 8.67
C PRO A 148 12.49 -15.77 8.34
N GLU A 149 13.73 -16.22 8.53
CA GLU A 149 14.21 -17.56 8.13
C GLU A 149 13.53 -18.73 8.88
N THR A 150 12.78 -18.47 9.95
CA THR A 150 12.18 -19.48 10.83
C THR A 150 11.03 -20.29 10.24
N VAL A 151 10.70 -20.16 8.95
CA VAL A 151 9.57 -20.87 8.30
C VAL A 151 9.96 -21.70 7.07
N ALA A 152 11.26 -21.77 6.71
CA ALA A 152 11.70 -22.58 5.58
C ALA A 152 11.52 -24.11 5.81
N ASP A 153 11.49 -24.58 7.06
CA ASP A 153 11.52 -26.03 7.37
C ASP A 153 10.19 -26.65 7.81
N SER A 154 9.09 -25.89 7.85
CA SER A 154 7.77 -26.43 8.27
C SER A 154 6.86 -26.87 7.11
N ALA A 155 7.37 -26.88 5.87
CA ALA A 155 6.60 -27.26 4.68
C ALA A 155 6.54 -28.78 4.39
N ALA A 156 7.08 -29.62 5.28
CA ALA A 156 7.00 -31.08 5.19
C ALA A 156 5.92 -31.65 6.14
N GLY A 157 4.66 -31.29 5.93
CA GLY A 157 3.57 -31.87 6.73
C GLY A 157 2.17 -31.39 6.37
N SER A 158 1.38 -32.30 5.78
CA SER A 158 -0.09 -32.25 5.60
C SER A 158 -0.66 -31.35 4.48
N GLY A 159 -0.76 -31.91 3.27
CA GLY A 159 -2.04 -32.28 2.63
C GLY A 159 -3.19 -31.27 2.45
N LYS A 160 -2.99 -29.97 2.63
CA LYS A 160 -3.93 -28.93 2.19
C LYS A 160 -3.14 -27.90 1.40
N GLN A 161 -3.53 -27.59 0.17
CA GLN A 161 -2.96 -26.48 -0.59
C GLN A 161 -3.08 -25.20 0.27
N LYS A 162 -1.99 -24.83 0.94
CA LYS A 162 -1.92 -23.65 1.79
C LYS A 162 -1.93 -22.49 0.82
N VAL A 163 -3.04 -21.74 0.74
CA VAL A 163 -3.10 -20.49 -0.04
C VAL A 163 -1.87 -19.68 0.33
N GLN A 164 -0.96 -19.48 -0.62
CA GLN A 164 0.27 -18.74 -0.35
C GLN A 164 -0.12 -17.30 0.02
N SER A 165 0.39 -16.83 1.16
CA SER A 165 0.13 -15.46 1.59
C SER A 165 0.68 -14.47 0.55
N LEU A 166 0.10 -13.26 0.50
CA LEU A 166 0.60 -12.16 -0.33
C LEU A 166 2.10 -11.91 -0.10
N LEU A 167 2.52 -11.93 1.17
CA LEU A 167 3.91 -11.79 1.60
C LEU A 167 4.80 -12.90 1.05
N SER A 168 4.35 -14.15 1.07
CA SER A 168 5.09 -15.29 0.51
C SER A 168 5.31 -15.15 -1.00
N ARG A 169 4.27 -14.75 -1.76
CA ARG A 169 4.41 -14.52 -3.21
C ARG A 169 5.37 -13.38 -3.51
N LEU A 170 5.23 -12.25 -2.82
CA LEU A 170 6.11 -11.09 -3.01
C LEU A 170 7.57 -11.38 -2.63
N SER A 171 7.81 -12.27 -1.67
CA SER A 171 9.18 -12.67 -1.30
C SER A 171 9.92 -13.40 -2.41
N GLN A 172 9.20 -14.08 -3.31
CA GLN A 172 9.78 -14.74 -4.49
C GLN A 172 10.15 -13.73 -5.58
N SER A 173 9.58 -12.53 -5.55
CA SER A 173 9.84 -11.42 -6.46
C SER A 173 10.83 -10.40 -5.90
N GLN A 174 11.70 -10.83 -4.99
CA GLN A 174 12.71 -9.97 -4.38
C GLN A 174 13.56 -9.26 -5.45
N SER A 175 13.76 -7.95 -5.27
CA SER A 175 14.51 -7.07 -6.17
C SER A 175 13.85 -6.82 -7.54
N GLN A 176 12.60 -7.25 -7.74
CA GLN A 176 11.84 -6.86 -8.93
C GLN A 176 11.50 -5.37 -8.88
N VAL A 177 11.62 -4.70 -10.02
CA VAL A 177 11.23 -3.30 -10.21
C VAL A 177 9.99 -3.23 -11.08
N LEU A 178 8.94 -2.61 -10.57
CA LEU A 178 7.75 -2.25 -11.33
C LEU A 178 7.88 -0.81 -11.83
N ASN A 179 7.40 -0.57 -13.05
CA ASN A 179 7.43 0.78 -13.63
C ASN A 179 6.43 1.72 -12.97
N SER A 180 5.37 1.17 -12.37
CA SER A 180 4.27 1.91 -11.78
C SER A 180 3.69 1.17 -10.57
N LEU A 181 3.20 1.90 -9.57
CA LEU A 181 2.43 1.33 -8.46
C LEU A 181 1.14 0.64 -8.95
N LYS A 182 0.54 1.14 -10.04
CA LYS A 182 -0.62 0.49 -10.67
C LYS A 182 -0.27 -0.91 -11.17
N ASP A 183 0.98 -1.18 -11.56
CA ASP A 183 1.39 -2.48 -12.09
C ASP A 183 1.48 -3.56 -11.01
N LEU A 184 1.37 -3.20 -9.73
CA LEU A 184 1.48 -4.17 -8.64
C LEU A 184 0.45 -5.30 -8.76
N HIS A 185 -0.76 -5.00 -9.25
CA HIS A 185 -1.79 -6.02 -9.46
C HIS A 185 -1.38 -7.11 -10.46
N LEU A 186 -0.44 -6.83 -11.37
CA LEU A 186 0.07 -7.80 -12.34
C LEU A 186 0.86 -8.93 -11.67
N MET A 187 1.44 -8.67 -10.50
CA MET A 187 2.14 -9.68 -9.70
C MET A 187 1.20 -10.70 -9.07
N PHE A 188 -0.12 -10.45 -9.09
CA PHE A 188 -1.13 -11.28 -8.43
C PHE A 188 -2.19 -11.81 -9.39
N LYS A 189 -2.03 -11.59 -10.70
CA LYS A 189 -2.81 -12.30 -11.71
C LYS A 189 -2.31 -13.73 -11.72
N ASP A 190 -3.16 -14.66 -11.32
CA ASP A 190 -2.90 -16.07 -11.56
C ASP A 190 -2.74 -16.26 -13.08
N ASP A 191 -1.80 -17.12 -13.46
CA ASP A 191 -1.61 -17.50 -14.86
C ASP A 191 -2.96 -18.02 -15.39
N PRO A 192 -3.54 -17.43 -16.45
CA PRO A 192 -4.82 -17.88 -16.99
C PRO A 192 -4.79 -19.35 -17.46
N THR A 193 -3.60 -19.96 -17.56
CA THR A 193 -3.44 -21.38 -17.86
C THR A 193 -3.69 -22.32 -16.67
N ALA A 194 -3.75 -21.82 -15.42
CA ALA A 194 -3.99 -22.65 -14.23
C ALA A 194 -5.48 -22.94 -13.95
N ALA A 195 -6.40 -22.37 -14.73
CA ALA A 195 -7.84 -22.62 -14.61
C ALA A 195 -8.38 -23.65 -15.62
N VAL A 196 -7.50 -24.51 -16.14
CA VAL A 196 -7.90 -25.71 -16.89
C VAL A 196 -7.16 -26.89 -16.30
N ASP A 197 -7.67 -27.42 -15.17
CA ASP A 197 -7.80 -28.86 -14.97
C ASP A 197 -8.60 -29.17 -13.70
N THR A 198 -9.64 -29.98 -13.92
CA THR A 198 -10.56 -30.68 -13.01
C THR A 198 -11.64 -29.91 -12.26
#